data_AF-A0A2S9FVW3-F1
#
_entry.id   AF-A0A2S9FVW3-F1
#
_cell.length_a   1.000
_cell.length_b   1.000
_cell.length_c   1.000
_cell.angle_alpha   90.00
_cell.angle_beta   90.00
_cell.angle_gamma   90.00
#
_symmetry.space_group_name_H-M   'P 1'
#
loop_
_entity.id
_entity.type
_entity.pdbx_description
1 polymer ?
#
loop_
_entity_poly.entity_id
_entity_poly.type
_entity_poly.pdbx_seq_one_letter_code
_entity_poly.pdbx_strand_id
1 'polypeptide(L)'
;DCEEIEATANGLGRIERELPEWLAADVAILGEPSGGFIEAGCQGTLRVVVSATGTRAHSARPWLGDNAVHKLGDVLARLTSYRAR
;
A
#
# COMPACT_ATOMS: atom_id res chain seq x y z
N ASP A 1 2.80 -21.27 8.83
CA ASP A 1 2.01 -20.53 7.85
C ASP A 1 1.52 -19.29 8.55
N CYS A 2 1.77 -18.11 7.99
CA CYS A 2 1.65 -16.83 8.68
C CYS A 2 1.10 -15.77 7.72
N GLU A 3 -0.20 -15.83 7.47
CA GLU A 3 -0.89 -14.90 6.57
C GLU A 3 -1.01 -13.49 7.19
N GLU A 4 -1.34 -13.40 8.47
CA GLU A 4 -1.61 -12.16 9.22
C GLU A 4 -0.37 -11.35 9.67
N ILE A 5 0.78 -11.53 9.02
CA ILE A 5 2.04 -10.81 9.35
C ILE A 5 2.72 -10.31 8.07
N GLU A 6 4.02 -9.98 8.12
CA GLU A 6 4.73 -9.55 6.92
C GLU A 6 4.67 -10.59 5.79
N ALA A 7 4.46 -10.11 4.55
CA ALA A 7 4.26 -10.97 3.38
C ALA A 7 5.40 -11.98 3.12
N THR A 8 6.62 -11.72 3.63
CA THR A 8 7.74 -12.65 3.52
C THR A 8 7.53 -13.96 4.29
N ALA A 9 6.66 -13.96 5.30
CA ALA A 9 6.33 -15.13 6.10
C ALA A 9 5.08 -15.88 5.63
N ASN A 10 4.39 -15.39 4.59
CA ASN A 10 3.18 -15.99 4.04
C ASN A 10 3.48 -17.37 3.42
N GLY A 11 2.71 -18.39 3.80
CA GLY A 11 2.92 -19.77 3.34
C GLY A 11 2.64 -19.96 1.85
N LEU A 12 1.60 -19.31 1.32
CA LEU A 12 1.28 -19.36 -0.12
C LEU A 12 2.40 -18.73 -0.95
N GLY A 13 2.97 -17.60 -0.49
CA GLY A 13 4.12 -16.98 -1.15
C GLY A 13 5.35 -17.89 -1.18
N ARG A 14 5.54 -18.75 -0.17
CA ARG A 14 6.60 -19.77 -0.19
C ARG A 14 6.28 -20.89 -1.19
N ILE A 15 5.05 -21.40 -1.20
CA ILE A 15 4.60 -22.43 -2.14
C ILE A 15 4.74 -21.94 -3.58
N GLU A 16 4.32 -20.72 -3.88
CA GLU A 16 4.47 -20.10 -5.20
C GLU A 16 5.94 -20.10 -5.68
N ARG A 17 6.89 -19.80 -4.79
CA ARG A 17 8.31 -19.73 -5.12
C ARG A 17 8.98 -21.10 -5.24
N GLU A 18 8.62 -22.04 -4.38
CA GLU A 18 9.35 -23.31 -4.21
C GLU A 18 8.66 -24.50 -4.87
N LEU A 19 7.33 -24.48 -4.98
CA LEU A 19 6.46 -25.57 -5.47
C LEU A 19 5.31 -25.02 -6.34
N PRO A 20 5.59 -24.22 -7.40
CA PRO A 20 4.56 -23.54 -8.18
C PRO A 20 3.53 -24.49 -8.81
N GLU A 21 3.92 -25.74 -9.09
CA GLU A 21 3.02 -26.76 -9.65
C GLU A 21 1.88 -27.16 -8.70
N TRP A 22 2.03 -26.93 -7.39
CA TRP A 22 0.96 -27.15 -6.40
C TRP A 22 -0.17 -26.13 -6.51
N LEU A 23 0.09 -24.98 -7.14
CA LEU A 23 -0.90 -23.93 -7.40
C LEU A 23 -1.54 -24.06 -8.78
N ALA A 24 -1.16 -25.05 -9.59
CA ALA A 24 -1.78 -25.32 -10.87
C ALA A 24 -3.21 -25.86 -10.67
N ALA A 25 -4.21 -25.02 -10.96
CA ALA A 25 -5.62 -25.37 -10.84
C ALA A 25 -6.42 -24.62 -11.92
N ASP A 26 -7.58 -25.17 -12.28
CA ASP A 26 -8.52 -24.48 -13.17
C ASP A 26 -9.21 -23.31 -12.46
N VAL A 27 -9.39 -23.39 -11.14
CA VAL A 27 -10.03 -22.39 -10.28
C VAL A 27 -9.41 -22.42 -8.87
N ALA A 28 -9.19 -21.24 -8.27
CA ALA A 28 -8.80 -21.09 -6.86
C ALA A 28 -9.95 -20.46 -6.05
N ILE A 29 -10.22 -21.00 -4.86
CA ILE A 29 -11.21 -20.47 -3.90
C ILE A 29 -10.48 -20.12 -2.62
N LEU A 30 -10.56 -18.86 -2.19
CA LEU A 30 -10.03 -18.42 -0.91
C LEU A 30 -11.18 -18.23 0.08
N GLY A 31 -11.04 -18.80 1.28
CA GLY A 31 -12.09 -18.87 2.30
C GLY A 31 -12.27 -17.58 3.12
N GLU A 32 -11.91 -16.42 2.57
CA GLU A 32 -12.10 -15.15 3.27
C GLU A 32 -13.59 -14.92 3.58
N PRO A 33 -13.91 -14.22 4.68
CA PRO A 33 -15.28 -14.02 5.10
C PRO A 33 -16.06 -13.12 4.13
N SER A 34 -16.79 -13.74 3.19
CA SER A 34 -17.66 -13.04 2.22
C SER A 34 -19.15 -13.06 2.59
N GLY A 35 -19.52 -13.66 3.73
CA GLY A 35 -20.92 -13.80 4.16
C GLY A 35 -21.79 -14.67 3.23
N GLY A 36 -21.18 -15.61 2.51
CA GLY A 36 -21.87 -16.49 1.57
C GLY A 36 -22.02 -15.92 0.16
N PHE A 37 -21.49 -14.71 -0.10
CA PHE A 37 -21.41 -14.13 -1.43
C PHE A 37 -20.11 -14.54 -2.15
N ILE A 38 -20.07 -14.30 -3.46
CA ILE A 38 -18.87 -14.49 -4.28
C ILE A 38 -18.21 -13.12 -4.47
N GLU A 39 -17.01 -12.96 -3.92
CA GLU A 39 -16.13 -11.81 -4.18
C GLU A 39 -15.11 -12.22 -5.26
N ALA A 40 -15.35 -11.77 -6.49
CA ALA A 40 -14.55 -12.19 -7.63
C ALA A 40 -13.19 -11.48 -7.68
N GLY A 41 -12.15 -12.18 -7.24
CA GLY A 41 -10.78 -11.69 -7.26
C GLY A 41 -10.54 -10.57 -6.25
N CYS A 42 -9.53 -9.74 -6.51
CA CYS A 42 -9.20 -8.60 -5.67
C CYS A 42 -8.57 -7.48 -6.50
N GLN A 43 -8.56 -6.27 -5.94
CA GLN A 43 -7.77 -5.17 -6.50
C GLN A 43 -6.35 -5.22 -5.94
N GLY A 44 -5.38 -4.82 -6.75
CA GLY A 44 -4.00 -4.67 -6.29
C GLY A 44 -3.87 -3.60 -5.21
N THR A 45 -2.87 -3.73 -4.34
CA THR A 45 -2.53 -2.74 -3.32
C THR A 45 -1.13 -2.18 -3.55
N LEU A 46 -0.96 -0.87 -3.33
CA LEU A 46 0.32 -0.18 -3.41
C LEU A 46 0.47 0.72 -2.18
N ARG A 47 1.64 0.67 -1.56
CA ARG A 47 2.02 1.58 -0.46
C ARG A 47 3.24 2.40 -0.89
N VAL A 48 3.13 3.72 -0.77
CA VAL A 48 4.20 4.68 -1.10
C VAL A 48 4.49 5.54 0.12
N VAL A 49 5.77 5.75 0.41
CA VAL A 49 6.22 6.70 1.44
C VAL A 49 6.72 7.96 0.73
N VAL A 50 6.08 9.09 1.00
CA VAL A 50 6.46 10.40 0.46
C VAL A 50 7.04 11.25 1.58
N SER A 51 8.27 11.72 1.39
CA SER A 51 9.00 12.52 2.38
C SER A 51 9.33 13.89 1.81
N ALA A 52 9.24 14.92 2.66
CA ALA A 52 9.69 16.27 2.34
C ALA A 52 10.70 16.75 3.38
N THR A 53 11.70 17.50 2.94
CA THR A 53 12.69 18.15 3.81
C THR A 53 12.61 19.66 3.69
N GLY A 54 13.09 20.35 4.71
CA GLY A 54 13.11 21.80 4.81
C GLY A 54 14.13 22.26 5.85
N THR A 55 14.14 23.55 6.13
CA THR A 55 15.09 24.19 7.05
C THR A 55 14.35 24.74 8.25
N ARG A 56 14.79 24.39 9.47
CA ARG A 56 14.17 24.86 10.71
C ARG A 56 14.29 26.38 10.84
N ALA A 57 13.22 27.02 11.29
CA ALA A 57 13.21 28.42 11.69
C ALA A 57 12.20 28.65 12.82
N HIS A 58 12.36 29.76 13.54
CA HIS A 58 11.38 30.18 14.54
C HIS A 58 10.04 30.49 13.84
N SER A 59 8.92 30.01 14.38
CA SER A 59 7.59 30.15 13.74
C SER A 59 7.17 31.59 13.49
N ALA A 60 7.57 32.54 14.35
CA ALA A 60 7.36 33.98 14.14
C ALA A 60 8.24 34.62 13.03
N ARG A 61 9.22 33.90 12.48
CA ARG A 61 10.11 34.34 11.38
C ARG A 61 10.24 33.25 10.32
N PRO A 62 9.12 32.83 9.68
CA PRO A 62 9.09 31.67 8.80
C PRO A 62 9.95 31.85 7.54
N TRP A 63 10.18 33.07 7.08
CA TRP A 63 11.02 33.38 5.91
C TRP A 63 12.51 33.07 6.09
N LEU A 64 12.96 32.77 7.32
CA LEU A 64 14.33 32.31 7.59
C LEU A 64 14.49 30.79 7.43
N GLY A 65 13.41 30.06 7.15
CA GLY A 65 13.42 28.62 6.98
C GLY A 65 12.56 28.18 5.82
N ASP A 66 12.28 26.88 5.79
CA ASP A 66 11.50 26.23 4.74
C ASP A 66 10.68 25.11 5.37
N ASN A 67 9.35 25.23 5.29
CA ASN A 67 8.44 24.34 5.99
C ASN A 67 8.16 23.08 5.15
N ALA A 68 8.77 21.96 5.54
CA ALA A 68 8.55 20.66 4.91
C ALA A 68 7.07 20.22 4.88
N VAL A 69 6.26 20.60 5.88
CA VAL A 69 4.83 20.27 5.94
C VAL A 69 4.06 20.96 4.82
N HIS A 70 4.37 22.23 4.51
CA HIS A 70 3.70 22.94 3.42
C HIS A 70 3.97 22.30 2.06
N LYS A 71 5.17 21.75 1.84
CA LYS A 71 5.51 21.02 0.59
C LYS A 71 4.66 19.78 0.38
N LEU A 72 4.25 19.11 1.46
CA LEU A 72 3.34 17.96 1.37
C LEU A 72 1.91 18.37 0.99
N GLY A 73 1.55 19.65 1.12
CA GLY A 73 0.26 20.18 0.68
C GLY A 73 -0.01 19.91 -0.80
N ASP A 74 0.98 20.12 -1.67
CA ASP A 74 0.86 19.85 -3.11
C ASP A 74 0.73 18.37 -3.45
N VAL A 75 1.29 17.48 -2.63
CA VAL A 75 1.14 16.02 -2.78
C VAL A 75 -0.30 15.63 -2.44
N LEU A 76 -0.80 16.10 -1.29
CA LEU A 76 -2.17 15.83 -0.85
C LEU A 76 -3.20 16.39 -1.83
N ALA A 77 -2.97 17.59 -2.39
CA ALA A 77 -3.84 18.18 -3.39
C ALA A 77 -3.95 17.30 -4.64
N ARG A 78 -2.82 16.81 -5.17
CA ARG A 78 -2.82 15.90 -6.33
C ARG A 78 -3.58 14.61 -6.04
N LEU A 79 -3.32 13.97 -4.89
CA LEU A 79 -4.00 12.73 -4.49
C LEU A 79 -5.51 12.93 -4.35
N THR A 80 -5.95 14.04 -3.76
CA THR A 80 -7.37 14.36 -3.58
C THR A 80 -8.07 14.67 -4.91
N SER A 81 -7.36 15.29 -5.85
CA SER A 81 -7.91 15.64 -7.17
C SER A 81 -7.88 14.51 -8.20
N TYR A 82 -7.18 13.41 -7.90
CA TYR A 82 -6.96 12.33 -8.86
C TYR A 82 -8.27 11.63 -9.22
N ARG A 83 -8.51 11.44 -10.52
CA ARG A 83 -9.58 10.59 -11.05
C ARG A 83 -8.96 9.43 -11.78
N ALA A 84 -9.27 8.22 -11.33
CA ALA A 84 -8.89 7.00 -12.01
C ALA A 84 -9.48 7.01 -13.44
N ARG A 85 -8.71 6.47 -14.38
CA ARG A 85 -9.09 6.28 -15.77
C ARG A 85 -9.56 4.86 -15.98
#